data_AF-A0A2E7UIZ4-F1
#
_entry.id   AF-A0A2E7UIZ4-F1
#
_cell.length_a   1.000
_cell.length_b   1.000
_cell.length_c   1.000
_cell.angle_alpha   90.00
_cell.angle_beta   90.00
_cell.angle_gamma   90.00
#
_symmetry.space_group_name_H-M   'P 1'
#
loop_
_entity.id
_entity.type
_entity.pdbx_description
1 polymer ?
#
loop_
_entity_poly.entity_id
_entity_poly.type
_entity_poly.pdbx_seq_one_letter_code
_entity_poly.pdbx_strand_id
1 'polypeptide(L)'
;MSRLEEIVLQKDTRNIAKLQDYVSLTFLSDAAKEILNRKGTIFIITGFYIVYANASETDGPVGAIAISRALKKLGYKVVFITDKWSFNVMKGLLDSEDELVNFPVTNHSSSESFSKNLLLKYSPSVVLSIERASLVKDGTYRNWKGQDISDYNAKLDYLFDQSQYSIGIGDGGNEIGMGNLSEQIKKIKGLPDNPSSTNVNNLIIASCSNWGGFGLVAALSVLVKQNLLISADEAKKLIIKSVDLGAVEGLTGKSDYAVDGRDLEDDSVCIVQLHDFLNELGYFAS
;
A
#
# COMPACT_ATOMS: atom_id res chain seq x y z
N MET A 1 -3.74 -4.30 -21.44
CA MET A 1 -3.11 -4.29 -20.11
C MET A 1 -2.21 -5.51 -20.00
N SER A 2 -1.18 -5.52 -19.17
CA SER A 2 -0.41 -6.75 -18.93
C SER A 2 -1.17 -7.67 -17.96
N ARG A 3 -0.87 -8.98 -17.98
CA ARG A 3 -1.60 -9.98 -17.17
C ARG A 3 -1.48 -9.74 -15.67
N LEU A 4 -0.37 -9.19 -15.18
CA LEU A 4 -0.20 -8.85 -13.77
C LEU A 4 -1.21 -7.76 -13.34
N GLU A 5 -1.34 -6.71 -14.14
CA GLU A 5 -2.27 -5.61 -13.90
C GLU A 5 -3.74 -6.10 -13.97
N GLU A 6 -4.07 -7.00 -14.91
CA GLU A 6 -5.39 -7.63 -14.98
C GLU A 6 -5.72 -8.43 -13.70
N ILE A 7 -4.75 -9.18 -13.16
CA ILE A 7 -4.94 -9.98 -11.93
C ILE A 7 -5.19 -9.09 -10.70
N VAL A 8 -4.52 -7.94 -10.57
CA VAL A 8 -4.71 -7.07 -9.39
C VAL A 8 -5.92 -6.14 -9.49
N LEU A 9 -6.48 -5.95 -10.69
CA LEU A 9 -7.68 -5.14 -10.94
C LEU A 9 -8.96 -5.98 -11.08
N GLN A 10 -8.89 -7.30 -10.94
CA GLN A 10 -10.06 -8.17 -10.98
C GLN A 10 -10.95 -8.00 -9.74
N LYS A 11 -12.20 -8.46 -9.83
CA LYS A 11 -13.16 -8.43 -8.70
C LYS A 11 -13.31 -7.03 -8.04
N ASP A 12 -13.09 -5.98 -8.81
CA ASP A 12 -13.23 -4.59 -8.34
C ASP A 12 -14.65 -4.27 -7.90
N THR A 13 -14.78 -3.80 -6.65
CA THR A 13 -16.06 -3.38 -6.05
C THR A 13 -16.18 -1.85 -5.94
N ARG A 14 -15.07 -1.11 -6.08
CA ARG A 14 -14.99 0.35 -5.88
C ARG A 14 -14.95 1.14 -7.19
N ASN A 15 -14.81 0.47 -8.34
CA ASN A 15 -14.62 1.05 -9.68
C ASN A 15 -13.22 1.63 -9.94
N ILE A 16 -12.21 1.23 -9.16
CA ILE A 16 -10.83 1.61 -9.42
C ILE A 16 -10.31 1.10 -10.76
N ALA A 17 -10.76 -0.07 -11.24
CA ALA A 17 -10.35 -0.61 -12.53
C ALA A 17 -10.70 0.31 -13.70
N LYS A 18 -11.66 1.23 -13.54
CA LYS A 18 -11.96 2.26 -14.55
C LYS A 18 -10.85 3.31 -14.72
N LEU A 19 -9.91 3.40 -13.77
CA LEU A 19 -8.74 4.27 -13.88
C LEU A 19 -7.63 3.67 -14.74
N GLN A 20 -7.75 2.41 -15.17
CA GLN A 20 -6.71 1.69 -15.90
C GLN A 20 -6.27 2.38 -17.21
N ASP A 21 -7.17 3.14 -17.84
CA ASP A 21 -6.90 3.88 -19.08
C ASP A 21 -6.05 5.15 -18.87
N TYR A 22 -5.82 5.53 -17.61
CA TYR A 22 -5.09 6.74 -17.24
C TYR A 22 -3.76 6.46 -16.54
N VAL A 23 -3.38 5.17 -16.40
CA VAL A 23 -2.09 4.73 -15.87
C VAL A 23 -1.31 3.97 -16.94
N SER A 24 -0.01 3.73 -16.70
CA SER A 24 0.78 2.87 -17.59
C SER A 24 0.14 1.48 -17.70
N LEU A 25 0.10 0.90 -18.90
CA LEU A 25 -0.40 -0.47 -19.11
C LEU A 25 0.46 -1.54 -18.42
N THR A 26 1.63 -1.15 -17.91
CA THR A 26 2.61 -1.97 -17.21
C THR A 26 3.04 -1.33 -15.87
N PHE A 27 2.13 -0.63 -15.18
CA PHE A 27 2.44 0.16 -13.99
C PHE A 27 3.16 -0.66 -12.89
N LEU A 28 2.89 -1.96 -12.75
CA LEU A 28 3.59 -2.82 -11.79
C LEU A 28 5.04 -3.05 -12.21
N SER A 29 5.26 -3.37 -13.48
CA SER A 29 6.59 -3.61 -14.03
C SER A 29 7.44 -2.35 -14.05
N ASP A 30 6.83 -1.18 -14.31
CA ASP A 30 7.52 0.10 -14.33
C ASP A 30 7.98 0.49 -12.92
N ALA A 31 7.11 0.34 -11.92
CA ALA A 31 7.47 0.55 -10.51
C ALA A 31 8.58 -0.44 -10.05
N ALA A 32 8.47 -1.71 -10.41
CA ALA A 32 9.47 -2.73 -10.07
C ALA A 32 10.86 -2.43 -10.69
N LYS A 33 10.91 -1.98 -11.95
CA LYS A 33 12.17 -1.56 -12.60
C LYS A 33 12.82 -0.40 -11.85
N GLU A 34 12.04 0.61 -11.49
CA GLU A 34 12.55 1.79 -10.78
C GLU A 34 13.08 1.44 -9.39
N ILE A 35 12.40 0.53 -8.66
CA ILE A 35 12.94 -0.03 -7.41
C ILE A 35 14.30 -0.70 -7.67
N LEU A 36 14.41 -1.57 -8.67
CA LEU A 36 15.65 -2.29 -8.99
C LEU A 36 16.81 -1.35 -9.38
N ASN A 37 16.50 -0.23 -10.02
CA ASN A 37 17.46 0.82 -10.38
C ASN A 37 17.89 1.69 -9.18
N ARG A 38 17.20 1.61 -8.04
CA ARG A 38 17.37 2.47 -6.86
C ARG A 38 17.70 1.68 -5.61
N LYS A 39 18.86 1.00 -5.61
CA LYS A 39 19.35 0.25 -4.44
C LYS A 39 19.55 1.17 -3.22
N GLY A 40 19.30 0.65 -2.03
CA GLY A 40 19.49 1.40 -0.78
C GLY A 40 18.40 1.12 0.26
N THR A 41 18.10 2.14 1.04
CA THR A 41 17.01 2.11 2.03
C THR A 41 15.67 2.42 1.34
N ILE A 42 14.63 1.64 1.61
CA ILE A 42 13.27 1.92 1.18
C ILE A 42 12.40 2.18 2.39
N PHE A 43 11.62 3.25 2.32
CA PHE A 43 10.54 3.49 3.27
C PHE A 43 9.27 2.80 2.78
N ILE A 44 8.60 2.08 3.68
CA ILE A 44 7.26 1.52 3.43
C ILE A 44 6.30 2.13 4.44
N ILE A 45 5.31 2.86 3.93
CA ILE A 45 4.30 3.58 4.69
C ILE A 45 2.96 2.87 4.50
N THR A 46 2.30 2.52 5.61
CA THR A 46 1.00 1.84 5.56
C THR A 46 0.19 2.04 6.84
N GLY A 47 -1.10 1.73 6.74
CA GLY A 47 -2.06 1.75 7.83
C GLY A 47 -3.10 2.84 7.64
N PHE A 48 -4.37 2.45 7.69
CA PHE A 48 -5.52 3.35 7.58
C PHE A 48 -6.41 3.17 8.81
N TYR A 49 -6.79 4.27 9.46
CA TYR A 49 -7.61 4.20 10.67
C TYR A 49 -9.11 4.31 10.35
N ILE A 50 -9.88 3.33 10.83
CA ILE A 50 -11.33 3.26 10.72
C ILE A 50 -11.95 3.92 11.94
N VAL A 51 -12.21 5.23 11.84
CA VAL A 51 -12.67 6.08 12.95
C VAL A 51 -13.89 5.50 13.68
N TYR A 52 -14.87 4.97 12.94
CA TYR A 52 -16.11 4.43 13.52
C TYR A 52 -15.94 3.06 14.18
N ALA A 53 -14.84 2.35 13.93
CA ALA A 53 -14.47 1.09 14.56
C ALA A 53 -13.37 1.26 15.63
N ASN A 54 -12.78 2.45 15.72
CA ASN A 54 -11.67 2.76 16.62
C ASN A 54 -10.48 1.79 16.47
N ALA A 55 -10.15 1.45 15.21
CA ALA A 55 -9.16 0.43 14.86
C ALA A 55 -8.50 0.72 13.51
N SER A 56 -7.30 0.17 13.29
CA SER A 56 -6.66 0.14 11.96
C SER A 56 -7.33 -0.92 11.09
N GLU A 57 -7.34 -0.74 9.77
CA GLU A 57 -7.89 -1.77 8.87
C GLU A 57 -6.89 -2.88 8.50
N THR A 58 -7.41 -3.92 7.85
CA THR A 58 -6.66 -5.09 7.36
C THR A 58 -6.04 -4.91 5.98
N ASP A 59 -6.51 -3.96 5.16
CA ASP A 59 -5.89 -3.62 3.88
C ASP A 59 -4.64 -2.74 4.06
N GLY A 60 -3.58 -3.02 3.31
CA GLY A 60 -2.27 -2.39 3.39
C GLY A 60 -1.18 -3.20 4.09
N PRO A 61 -1.30 -3.54 5.39
CA PRO A 61 -0.24 -4.19 6.15
C PRO A 61 0.31 -5.47 5.54
N VAL A 62 -0.54 -6.33 4.98
CA VAL A 62 -0.13 -7.64 4.46
C VAL A 62 0.67 -7.48 3.16
N GLY A 63 0.23 -6.60 2.26
CA GLY A 63 0.97 -6.22 1.06
C GLY A 63 2.29 -5.53 1.40
N ALA A 64 2.31 -4.67 2.42
CA ALA A 64 3.52 -4.00 2.90
C ALA A 64 4.57 -5.02 3.38
N ILE A 65 4.14 -6.06 4.11
CA ILE A 65 5.00 -7.14 4.59
C ILE A 65 5.52 -7.98 3.42
N ALA A 66 4.67 -8.30 2.44
CA ALA A 66 5.08 -9.04 1.24
C ALA A 66 6.17 -8.27 0.47
N ILE A 67 5.95 -6.97 0.23
CA ILE A 67 6.93 -6.08 -0.41
C ILE A 67 8.23 -6.07 0.41
N SER A 68 8.16 -5.86 1.72
CA SER A 68 9.34 -5.82 2.59
C SER A 68 10.17 -7.09 2.54
N ARG A 69 9.52 -8.27 2.65
CA ARG A 69 10.19 -9.57 2.58
C ARG A 69 10.88 -9.78 1.24
N ALA A 70 10.23 -9.40 0.13
CA ALA A 70 10.83 -9.45 -1.20
C ALA A 70 12.05 -8.52 -1.32
N LEU A 71 11.92 -7.28 -0.86
CA LEU A 71 13.01 -6.29 -0.92
C LEU A 71 14.21 -6.69 -0.03
N LYS A 72 13.98 -7.22 1.17
CA LYS A 72 15.08 -7.72 2.02
C LYS A 72 15.84 -8.88 1.36
N LYS A 73 15.13 -9.82 0.70
CA LYS A 73 15.77 -10.89 -0.11
C LYS A 73 16.64 -10.32 -1.24
N LEU A 74 16.28 -9.16 -1.79
CA LEU A 74 17.03 -8.45 -2.82
C LEU A 74 18.12 -7.50 -2.27
N GLY A 75 18.38 -7.52 -0.96
CA GLY A 75 19.45 -6.76 -0.30
C GLY A 75 19.11 -5.31 0.04
N TYR A 76 17.83 -4.92 0.03
CA TYR A 76 17.42 -3.57 0.47
C TYR A 76 17.32 -3.50 1.99
N LYS A 77 17.62 -2.32 2.55
CA LYS A 77 17.20 -1.99 3.91
C LYS A 77 15.77 -1.48 3.85
N VAL A 78 14.88 -2.01 4.68
CA VAL A 78 13.48 -1.53 4.76
C VAL A 78 13.25 -0.86 6.11
N VAL A 79 12.61 0.31 6.08
CA VAL A 79 12.13 1.00 7.29
C VAL A 79 10.63 1.19 7.13
N PHE A 80 9.86 0.59 8.03
CA PHE A 80 8.43 0.82 8.09
C PHE A 80 8.13 2.13 8.81
N ILE A 81 7.15 2.86 8.32
CA ILE A 81 6.68 4.08 8.96
C ILE A 81 5.17 4.02 9.03
N THR A 82 4.63 4.20 10.23
CA THR A 82 3.21 4.34 10.45
C THR A 82 2.99 5.35 11.58
N ASP A 83 1.78 5.50 12.07
CA ASP A 83 1.48 6.36 13.20
C ASP A 83 0.95 5.58 14.40
N LYS A 84 0.69 6.30 15.49
CA LYS A 84 0.22 5.72 16.76
C LYS A 84 -1.05 4.85 16.62
N TRP A 85 -1.86 5.05 15.58
CA TRP A 85 -3.14 4.36 15.41
C TRP A 85 -2.97 2.97 14.81
N SER A 86 -2.01 2.80 13.91
CA SER A 86 -1.69 1.50 13.29
C SER A 86 -0.42 0.87 13.87
N PHE A 87 0.29 1.56 14.77
CA PHE A 87 1.59 1.13 15.31
C PHE A 87 1.56 -0.27 15.95
N ASN A 88 0.56 -0.57 16.77
CA ASN A 88 0.51 -1.86 17.47
C ASN A 88 0.25 -3.04 16.52
N VAL A 89 -0.66 -2.86 15.55
CA VAL A 89 -0.93 -3.86 14.51
C VAL A 89 0.33 -4.10 13.70
N MET A 90 0.95 -3.04 13.17
CA MET A 90 2.19 -3.16 12.41
C MET A 90 3.30 -3.81 13.25
N LYS A 91 3.56 -3.33 14.47
CA LYS A 91 4.59 -3.89 15.35
C LYS A 91 4.38 -5.38 15.62
N GLY A 92 3.13 -5.81 15.81
CA GLY A 92 2.82 -7.21 16.05
C GLY A 92 3.00 -8.09 14.82
N LEU A 93 2.79 -7.55 13.61
CA LEU A 93 2.97 -8.28 12.36
C LEU A 93 4.44 -8.43 11.94
N LEU A 94 5.28 -7.44 12.27
CA LEU A 94 6.69 -7.38 11.90
C LEU A 94 7.56 -8.33 12.72
N ASP A 95 8.71 -8.70 12.14
CA ASP A 95 9.75 -9.46 12.84
C ASP A 95 10.52 -8.55 13.81
N SER A 96 11.14 -9.10 14.86
CA SER A 96 11.78 -8.29 15.92
C SER A 96 12.94 -7.42 15.46
N GLU A 97 13.55 -7.77 14.33
CA GLU A 97 14.64 -7.04 13.67
C GLU A 97 14.16 -5.90 12.78
N ASP A 98 12.86 -5.79 12.55
CA ASP A 98 12.29 -4.80 11.63
C ASP A 98 12.23 -3.42 12.27
N GLU A 99 12.74 -2.45 11.52
CA GLU A 99 12.72 -1.06 11.94
C GLU A 99 11.34 -0.46 11.66
N LEU A 100 10.65 -0.05 12.72
CA LEU A 100 9.34 0.61 12.67
C LEU A 100 9.42 1.99 13.34
N VAL A 101 9.11 3.03 12.57
CA VAL A 101 9.04 4.43 13.03
C VAL A 101 7.59 4.79 13.34
N ASN A 102 7.35 5.27 14.56
CA ASN A 102 6.09 5.92 14.93
C ASN A 102 6.16 7.41 14.55
N PHE A 103 5.55 7.76 13.43
CA PHE A 103 5.45 9.14 12.98
C PHE A 103 4.41 9.91 13.81
N PRO A 104 4.76 11.08 14.37
CA PRO A 104 3.86 11.80 15.25
C PRO A 104 2.63 12.34 14.50
N VAL A 105 1.45 12.17 15.09
CA VAL A 105 0.23 12.85 14.64
C VAL A 105 0.28 14.28 15.17
N THR A 106 0.57 15.24 14.29
CA THR A 106 0.81 16.64 14.64
C THR A 106 0.43 17.58 13.48
N ASN A 107 0.63 18.89 13.67
CA ASN A 107 0.36 19.90 12.65
C ASN A 107 1.30 19.78 11.43
N HIS A 108 0.96 20.51 10.36
CA HIS A 108 1.68 20.51 9.08
C HIS A 108 3.18 20.84 9.23
N SER A 109 3.51 21.99 9.83
CA SER A 109 4.91 22.44 9.96
C SER A 109 5.78 21.47 10.76
N SER A 110 5.22 20.88 11.84
CA SER A 110 5.92 19.89 12.64
C SER A 110 6.10 18.57 11.89
N SER A 111 5.10 18.15 11.12
CA SER A 111 5.17 16.94 10.28
C SER A 111 6.19 17.11 9.15
N GLU A 112 6.20 18.25 8.48
CA GLU A 112 7.17 18.59 7.45
C GLU A 112 8.62 18.57 7.98
N SER A 113 8.83 19.15 9.16
CA SER A 113 10.14 19.14 9.83
C SER A 113 10.58 17.72 10.23
N PHE A 114 9.65 16.91 10.73
CA PHE A 114 9.92 15.51 11.07
C PHE A 114 10.26 14.68 9.84
N SER A 115 9.50 14.83 8.75
CA SER A 115 9.76 14.18 7.46
C SER A 115 11.16 14.51 6.95
N LYS A 116 11.54 15.79 6.94
CA LYS A 116 12.87 16.22 6.52
C LYS A 116 13.98 15.55 7.33
N ASN A 117 13.83 15.51 8.66
CA ASN A 117 14.81 14.86 9.54
C ASN A 117 14.90 13.35 9.29
N LEU A 118 13.77 12.70 9.02
CA LEU A 118 13.72 11.27 8.72
C LEU A 118 14.40 10.96 7.38
N LEU A 119 14.12 11.76 6.35
CA LEU A 119 14.76 11.64 5.04
C LEU A 119 16.27 11.87 5.14
N LEU A 120 16.72 12.87 5.90
CA LEU A 120 18.15 13.11 6.14
C LEU A 120 18.82 11.94 6.88
N LYS A 121 18.15 11.40 7.91
CA LYS A 121 18.68 10.31 8.74
C LYS A 121 18.90 9.02 7.95
N TYR A 122 17.93 8.64 7.12
CA TYR A 122 17.93 7.33 6.45
C TYR A 122 18.32 7.39 4.97
N SER A 123 18.20 8.57 4.35
CA SER A 123 18.45 8.80 2.91
C SER A 123 17.82 7.71 2.03
N PRO A 124 16.48 7.52 2.09
CA PRO A 124 15.83 6.47 1.33
C PRO A 124 15.95 6.70 -0.17
N SER A 125 16.19 5.64 -0.92
CA SER A 125 16.22 5.65 -2.38
C SER A 125 14.82 5.61 -3.00
N VAL A 126 13.84 5.08 -2.26
CA VAL A 126 12.41 5.05 -2.62
C VAL A 126 11.55 5.25 -1.37
N VAL A 127 10.49 6.04 -1.49
CA VAL A 127 9.41 6.17 -0.50
C VAL A 127 8.13 5.56 -1.06
N LEU A 128 7.64 4.48 -0.45
CA LEU A 128 6.48 3.72 -0.93
C LEU A 128 5.31 3.83 0.05
N SER A 129 4.13 4.22 -0.44
CA SER A 129 2.86 4.13 0.27
C SER A 129 2.06 2.92 -0.18
N ILE A 130 1.38 2.25 0.76
CA ILE A 130 0.36 1.25 0.49
C ILE A 130 -0.77 1.38 1.50
N GLU A 131 -1.98 1.65 1.03
CA GLU A 131 -3.17 1.90 1.86
C GLU A 131 -2.91 2.91 2.99
N ARG A 132 -2.62 4.14 2.56
CA ARG A 132 -2.40 5.24 3.50
C ARG A 132 -3.12 6.47 3.04
N ALA A 133 -3.97 7.03 3.91
CA ALA A 133 -4.73 8.24 3.64
C ALA A 133 -3.81 9.42 3.26
N SER A 134 -4.28 10.19 2.30
CA SER A 134 -3.60 11.34 1.71
C SER A 134 -4.27 12.65 2.06
N LEU A 135 -3.49 13.72 2.03
CA LEU A 135 -4.01 15.09 2.03
C LEU A 135 -4.96 15.27 0.86
N VAL A 136 -6.10 15.90 1.11
CA VAL A 136 -6.93 16.52 0.08
C VAL A 136 -6.55 18.00 -0.10
N LYS A 137 -7.08 18.66 -1.13
CA LYS A 137 -6.68 20.03 -1.52
C LYS A 137 -6.79 21.09 -0.41
N ASP A 138 -7.67 20.88 0.58
CA ASP A 138 -7.87 21.80 1.70
C ASP A 138 -6.88 21.58 2.87
N GLY A 139 -5.94 20.64 2.74
CA GLY A 139 -4.94 20.31 3.76
C GLY A 139 -5.41 19.32 4.83
N THR A 140 -6.59 18.72 4.67
CA THR A 140 -7.14 17.73 5.62
C THR A 140 -7.15 16.31 5.03
N TYR A 141 -7.74 15.35 5.75
CA TYR A 141 -7.86 13.95 5.32
C TYR A 141 -9.33 13.53 5.27
N ARG A 142 -9.68 12.64 4.34
CA ARG A 142 -11.04 12.09 4.20
C ARG A 142 -11.02 10.56 4.14
N ASN A 143 -11.96 9.91 4.80
CA ASN A 143 -12.26 8.50 4.50
C ASN A 143 -13.18 8.39 3.27
N TRP A 144 -13.50 7.16 2.85
CA TRP A 144 -14.38 6.91 1.71
C TRP A 144 -15.80 7.49 1.86
N LYS A 145 -16.26 7.77 3.08
CA LYS A 145 -17.54 8.45 3.36
C LYS A 145 -17.44 9.99 3.34
N GLY A 146 -16.27 10.54 3.06
CA GLY A 146 -16.03 11.99 3.09
C GLY A 146 -15.93 12.59 4.49
N GLN A 147 -15.79 11.76 5.54
CA GLN A 147 -15.60 12.25 6.91
C GLN A 147 -14.16 12.73 7.12
N ASP A 148 -13.98 13.83 7.86
CA ASP A 148 -12.66 14.29 8.27
C ASP A 148 -12.00 13.31 9.24
N ILE A 149 -10.79 12.85 8.89
CA ILE A 149 -9.99 11.93 9.71
C ILE A 149 -8.62 12.52 10.09
N SER A 150 -8.46 13.85 10.03
CA SER A 150 -7.16 14.52 10.20
C SER A 150 -6.51 14.31 11.56
N ASP A 151 -7.30 14.10 12.61
CA ASP A 151 -6.81 13.77 13.96
C ASP A 151 -6.37 12.29 14.08
N TYR A 152 -6.73 11.48 13.08
CA TYR A 152 -6.51 10.03 13.04
C TYR A 152 -5.49 9.60 11.98
N ASN A 153 -4.74 10.55 11.42
CA ASN A 153 -3.74 10.28 10.39
C ASN A 153 -2.55 11.22 10.55
N ALA A 154 -1.36 10.67 10.82
CA ALA A 154 -0.13 11.45 10.70
C ALA A 154 0.09 11.96 9.27
N LYS A 155 0.64 13.17 9.15
CA LYS A 155 0.84 13.84 7.85
C LYS A 155 2.08 13.35 7.12
N LEU A 156 2.05 12.09 6.73
CA LEU A 156 3.14 11.37 6.08
C LEU A 156 3.36 11.81 4.62
N ASP A 157 2.42 12.52 4.02
CA ASP A 157 2.50 13.09 2.66
C ASP A 157 3.79 13.90 2.46
N TYR A 158 4.26 14.61 3.50
CA TYR A 158 5.50 15.37 3.44
C TYR A 158 6.76 14.53 3.18
N LEU A 159 6.73 13.21 3.45
CA LEU A 159 7.81 12.31 3.04
C LEU A 159 7.87 12.17 1.51
N PHE A 160 6.72 12.25 0.84
CA PHE A 160 6.60 12.07 -0.61
C PHE A 160 7.02 13.35 -1.34
N ASP A 161 6.51 14.51 -0.90
CA ASP A 161 6.85 15.83 -1.45
C ASP A 161 8.35 16.13 -1.45
N GLN A 162 9.08 15.58 -0.47
CA GLN A 162 10.50 15.82 -0.26
C GLN A 162 11.40 14.66 -0.75
N SER A 163 10.80 13.56 -1.20
CA SER A 163 11.55 12.40 -1.70
C SER A 163 11.99 12.58 -3.16
N GLN A 164 13.12 11.96 -3.52
CA GLN A 164 13.57 11.95 -4.91
C GLN A 164 12.68 11.05 -5.79
N TYR A 165 12.19 9.96 -5.22
CA TYR A 165 11.41 8.98 -5.94
C TYR A 165 10.41 8.28 -5.02
N SER A 166 9.16 8.22 -5.46
CA SER A 166 8.04 7.70 -4.66
C SER A 166 7.09 6.81 -5.46
N ILE A 167 6.47 5.89 -4.73
CA ILE A 167 5.47 4.94 -5.24
C ILE A 167 4.24 5.02 -4.35
N GLY A 168 3.06 5.05 -4.95
CA GLY A 168 1.78 4.94 -4.25
C GLY A 168 1.01 3.70 -4.69
N ILE A 169 0.39 3.00 -3.75
CA ILE A 169 -0.53 1.90 -3.97
C ILE A 169 -1.84 2.25 -3.26
N GLY A 170 -2.95 2.27 -4.00
CA GLY A 170 -4.28 2.60 -3.47
C GLY A 170 -5.43 1.96 -4.24
N ASP A 171 -6.58 1.88 -3.59
CA ASP A 171 -7.77 1.16 -4.06
C ASP A 171 -9.08 1.98 -3.96
N GLY A 172 -9.02 3.22 -3.45
CA GLY A 172 -10.19 4.02 -3.11
C GLY A 172 -10.14 5.46 -3.60
N GLY A 173 -8.97 6.03 -3.93
CA GLY A 173 -8.83 7.40 -4.45
C GLY A 173 -8.51 8.47 -3.42
N ASN A 174 -8.48 8.11 -2.13
CA ASN A 174 -8.11 8.99 -1.02
C ASN A 174 -6.74 8.65 -0.42
N GLU A 175 -5.98 7.74 -1.05
CA GLU A 175 -4.66 7.29 -0.62
C GLU A 175 -3.53 8.09 -1.27
N ILE A 176 -2.34 8.03 -0.66
CA ILE A 176 -1.16 8.72 -1.16
C ILE A 176 -0.80 8.18 -2.54
N GLY A 177 -0.64 9.10 -3.50
CA GLY A 177 -0.38 8.80 -4.90
C GLY A 177 -1.61 8.91 -5.81
N MET A 178 -2.82 8.74 -5.25
CA MET A 178 -4.06 8.91 -6.04
C MET A 178 -4.28 10.36 -6.50
N GLY A 179 -3.50 11.33 -6.00
CA GLY A 179 -3.45 12.69 -6.52
C GLY A 179 -3.11 12.76 -8.02
N ASN A 180 -2.33 11.80 -8.53
CA ASN A 180 -1.98 11.70 -9.96
C ASN A 180 -3.24 11.63 -10.85
N LEU A 181 -4.36 11.14 -10.31
CA LEU A 181 -5.61 10.89 -11.02
C LEU A 181 -6.79 11.69 -10.43
N SER A 182 -6.55 12.75 -9.65
CA SER A 182 -7.59 13.53 -8.97
C SER A 182 -8.74 13.95 -9.90
N GLU A 183 -8.46 14.37 -11.13
CA GLU A 183 -9.50 14.84 -12.06
C GLU A 183 -10.30 13.71 -12.71
N GLN A 184 -9.72 12.51 -12.80
CA GLN A 184 -10.36 11.29 -13.30
C GLN A 184 -11.22 10.65 -12.21
N ILE A 185 -10.70 10.60 -10.98
CA ILE A 185 -11.38 10.03 -9.81
C ILE A 185 -12.75 10.69 -9.60
N LYS A 186 -12.82 12.03 -9.65
CA LYS A 186 -14.08 12.80 -9.51
C LYS A 186 -15.16 12.46 -10.54
N LYS A 187 -14.78 11.87 -11.68
CA LYS A 187 -15.72 11.54 -12.77
C LYS A 187 -16.27 10.12 -12.64
N ILE A 188 -15.70 9.30 -11.76
CA ILE A 188 -16.06 7.90 -11.60
C ILE A 188 -16.97 7.76 -10.38
N LYS A 189 -18.22 7.38 -10.64
CA LYS A 189 -19.19 7.08 -9.58
C LYS A 189 -18.64 5.99 -8.66
N GLY A 190 -18.68 6.24 -7.36
CA GLY A 190 -18.20 5.32 -6.32
C GLY A 190 -16.84 5.70 -5.75
N LEU A 191 -16.08 6.56 -6.44
CA LEU A 191 -14.86 7.14 -5.92
C LEU A 191 -15.10 8.53 -5.29
N PRO A 192 -14.16 9.06 -4.47
CA PRO A 192 -14.35 10.29 -3.72
C PRO A 192 -14.53 11.54 -4.59
N ASP A 193 -15.47 12.40 -4.19
CA ASP A 193 -15.64 13.75 -4.78
C ASP A 193 -14.47 14.68 -4.45
N ASN A 194 -13.83 14.46 -3.29
CA ASN A 194 -12.63 15.16 -2.85
C ASN A 194 -11.47 14.16 -2.76
N PRO A 195 -10.83 13.83 -3.90
CA PRO A 195 -9.76 12.85 -3.94
C PRO A 195 -8.47 13.37 -3.30
N SER A 196 -7.57 12.42 -3.07
CA SER A 196 -6.17 12.65 -2.74
C SER A 196 -5.53 13.76 -3.59
N SER A 197 -4.60 14.50 -2.99
CA SER A 197 -3.83 15.56 -3.65
C SER A 197 -2.33 15.28 -3.72
N THR A 198 -1.84 14.32 -2.92
CA THR A 198 -0.44 13.92 -2.92
C THR A 198 -0.12 13.05 -4.12
N ASN A 199 0.83 13.52 -4.94
CA ASN A 199 1.29 12.86 -6.15
C ASN A 199 2.48 11.94 -5.87
N VAL A 200 2.71 10.98 -6.76
CA VAL A 200 3.85 10.06 -6.71
C VAL A 200 4.46 9.87 -8.09
N ASN A 201 5.71 9.40 -8.17
CA ASN A 201 6.34 9.12 -9.46
C ASN A 201 5.68 7.93 -10.17
N ASN A 202 5.39 6.87 -9.43
CA ASN A 202 4.70 5.70 -9.96
C ASN A 202 3.48 5.37 -9.10
N LEU A 203 2.31 5.34 -9.74
CA LEU A 203 1.06 4.94 -9.11
C LEU A 203 0.72 3.51 -9.52
N ILE A 204 0.40 2.68 -8.53
CA ILE A 204 -0.16 1.35 -8.67
C ILE A 204 -1.61 1.44 -8.19
N ILE A 205 -2.53 1.07 -9.08
CA ILE A 205 -3.95 0.91 -8.74
C ILE A 205 -4.26 -0.58 -8.63
N ALA A 206 -5.11 -0.95 -7.69
CA ALA A 206 -5.58 -2.33 -7.51
C ALA A 206 -6.98 -2.33 -6.91
N SER A 207 -7.69 -3.46 -6.98
CA SER A 207 -9.00 -3.65 -6.32
C SER A 207 -8.92 -3.86 -4.80
N CYS A 208 -7.68 -3.91 -4.30
CA CYS A 208 -7.26 -4.10 -2.92
C CYS A 208 -5.79 -3.62 -2.86
N SER A 209 -5.40 -2.79 -1.92
CA SER A 209 -4.01 -2.33 -1.84
C SER A 209 -3.04 -3.47 -1.54
N ASN A 210 -3.41 -4.45 -0.70
CA ASN A 210 -2.65 -5.68 -0.47
C ASN A 210 -2.35 -6.40 -1.79
N TRP A 211 -3.33 -6.48 -2.69
CA TRP A 211 -3.16 -7.10 -4.01
C TRP A 211 -2.23 -6.30 -4.91
N GLY A 212 -2.30 -4.97 -4.88
CA GLY A 212 -1.30 -4.11 -5.54
C GLY A 212 0.12 -4.38 -5.04
N GLY A 213 0.28 -4.61 -3.74
CA GLY A 213 1.55 -5.03 -3.15
C GLY A 213 2.03 -6.40 -3.63
N PHE A 214 1.13 -7.39 -3.71
CA PHE A 214 1.47 -8.71 -4.28
C PHE A 214 1.84 -8.59 -5.77
N GLY A 215 1.11 -7.80 -6.55
CA GLY A 215 1.42 -7.53 -7.95
C GLY A 215 2.80 -6.91 -8.14
N LEU A 216 3.20 -5.97 -7.26
CA LEU A 216 4.53 -5.38 -7.30
C LEU A 216 5.62 -6.42 -7.03
N VAL A 217 5.41 -7.31 -6.05
CA VAL A 217 6.33 -8.41 -5.75
C VAL A 217 6.39 -9.41 -6.90
N ALA A 218 5.28 -9.73 -7.55
CA ALA A 218 5.25 -10.58 -8.73
C ALA A 218 6.03 -9.93 -9.89
N ALA A 219 5.87 -8.63 -10.13
CA ALA A 219 6.64 -7.90 -11.13
C ALA A 219 8.15 -7.90 -10.83
N LEU A 220 8.55 -7.69 -9.58
CA LEU A 220 9.94 -7.86 -9.13
C LEU A 220 10.44 -9.28 -9.43
N SER A 221 9.62 -10.30 -9.12
CA SER A 221 9.94 -11.71 -9.31
C SER A 221 10.22 -12.05 -10.77
N VAL A 222 9.42 -11.51 -11.70
CA VAL A 222 9.63 -11.64 -13.14
C VAL A 222 10.99 -11.04 -13.55
N LEU A 223 11.28 -9.82 -13.10
CA LEU A 223 12.50 -9.10 -13.47
C LEU A 223 13.77 -9.77 -12.95
N VAL A 224 13.74 -10.30 -11.72
CA VAL A 224 14.90 -10.97 -11.11
C VAL A 224 14.97 -12.47 -11.37
N LYS A 225 13.94 -13.05 -12.01
CA LYS A 225 13.80 -14.50 -12.26
C LYS A 225 13.93 -15.33 -10.98
N GLN A 226 13.42 -14.81 -9.87
CA GLN A 226 13.24 -15.52 -8.60
C GLN A 226 11.83 -15.28 -8.05
N ASN A 227 11.14 -16.31 -7.57
CA ASN A 227 9.81 -16.13 -6.97
C ASN A 227 9.97 -15.53 -5.56
N LEU A 228 9.55 -14.27 -5.40
CA LEU A 228 9.68 -13.52 -4.16
C LEU A 228 8.37 -13.43 -3.37
N LEU A 229 7.25 -13.90 -3.94
CA LEU A 229 5.94 -13.88 -3.29
C LEU A 229 5.96 -14.72 -2.00
N ILE A 230 5.21 -14.23 -1.01
CA ILE A 230 4.77 -15.06 0.12
C ILE A 230 3.70 -16.03 -0.38
N SER A 231 3.50 -17.15 0.31
CA SER A 231 2.43 -18.08 -0.07
C SER A 231 1.03 -17.54 0.27
N ALA A 232 0.00 -18.10 -0.36
CA ALA A 232 -1.40 -17.80 -0.03
C ALA A 232 -1.71 -18.09 1.45
N ASP A 233 -1.20 -19.20 2.00
CA ASP A 233 -1.37 -19.55 3.41
C ASP A 233 -0.67 -18.56 4.35
N GLU A 234 0.51 -18.06 3.97
CA GLU A 234 1.19 -17.02 4.73
C GLU A 234 0.40 -15.71 4.71
N ALA A 235 -0.15 -15.31 3.56
CA ALA A 235 -1.01 -14.13 3.46
C ALA A 235 -2.25 -14.26 4.36
N LYS A 236 -2.97 -15.40 4.31
CA LYS A 236 -4.11 -15.69 5.19
C LYS A 236 -3.74 -15.61 6.67
N LYS A 237 -2.60 -16.18 7.07
CA LYS A 237 -2.10 -16.10 8.45
C LYS A 237 -1.79 -14.67 8.88
N LEU A 238 -1.26 -13.84 7.99
CA LEU A 238 -1.01 -12.43 8.28
C LEU A 238 -2.30 -11.63 8.46
N ILE A 239 -3.36 -11.92 7.67
CA ILE A 239 -4.69 -11.33 7.85
C ILE A 239 -5.29 -11.74 9.20
N ILE A 240 -5.28 -13.04 9.53
CA ILE A 240 -5.78 -13.52 10.83
C ILE A 240 -5.03 -12.82 11.97
N LYS A 241 -3.69 -12.79 11.88
CA LYS A 241 -2.85 -12.16 12.89
C LYS A 241 -3.11 -10.65 13.02
N SER A 242 -3.38 -9.94 11.94
CA SER A 242 -3.67 -8.49 12.01
C SER A 242 -4.98 -8.24 12.74
N VAL A 243 -6.02 -9.05 12.48
CA VAL A 243 -7.31 -8.99 13.17
C VAL A 243 -7.17 -9.37 14.64
N ASP A 244 -6.41 -10.41 14.98
CA ASP A 244 -6.11 -10.81 16.36
C ASP A 244 -5.36 -9.71 17.14
N LEU A 245 -4.60 -8.86 16.43
CA LEU A 245 -3.93 -7.67 16.99
C LEU A 245 -4.84 -6.44 17.09
N GLY A 246 -6.12 -6.57 16.71
CA GLY A 246 -7.13 -5.52 16.80
C GLY A 246 -7.39 -4.76 15.50
N ALA A 247 -6.91 -5.25 14.34
CA ALA A 247 -7.34 -4.70 13.06
C ALA A 247 -8.78 -5.11 12.72
N VAL A 248 -9.42 -4.36 11.83
CA VAL A 248 -10.79 -4.60 11.38
C VAL A 248 -10.90 -4.61 9.86
N GLU A 249 -11.91 -5.27 9.34
CA GLU A 249 -12.25 -5.20 7.93
C GLU A 249 -12.71 -3.77 7.55
N GLY A 250 -12.13 -3.18 6.52
CA GLY A 250 -12.22 -1.74 6.21
C GLY A 250 -13.61 -1.22 5.84
N LEU A 251 -14.47 -2.04 5.23
CA LEU A 251 -15.82 -1.64 4.80
C LEU A 251 -16.85 -1.69 5.93
N THR A 252 -16.78 -2.72 6.75
CA THR A 252 -17.75 -2.99 7.83
C THR A 252 -17.28 -2.50 9.20
N GLY A 253 -15.97 -2.37 9.40
CA GLY A 253 -15.34 -2.07 10.69
C GLY A 253 -15.45 -3.22 11.69
N LYS A 254 -15.75 -4.45 11.24
CA LYS A 254 -15.86 -5.63 12.10
C LYS A 254 -14.52 -6.35 12.24
N SER A 255 -14.35 -7.03 13.37
CA SER A 255 -13.23 -7.94 13.60
C SER A 255 -13.48 -9.28 12.91
N ASP A 256 -13.55 -9.24 11.58
CA ASP A 256 -13.74 -10.39 10.72
C ASP A 256 -12.40 -10.72 10.03
N TYR A 257 -12.09 -11.99 9.84
CA TYR A 257 -10.90 -12.43 9.09
C TYR A 257 -11.12 -12.20 7.58
N ALA A 258 -11.06 -10.93 7.18
CA ALA A 258 -11.44 -10.46 5.86
C ALA A 258 -10.71 -9.15 5.52
N VAL A 259 -10.69 -8.82 4.23
CA VAL A 259 -10.13 -7.58 3.67
C VAL A 259 -11.12 -7.03 2.65
N ASP A 260 -11.60 -5.79 2.83
CA ASP A 260 -12.54 -5.11 1.93
C ASP A 260 -13.74 -5.95 1.46
N GLY A 261 -14.39 -6.61 2.41
CA GLY A 261 -15.54 -7.47 2.16
C GLY A 261 -15.21 -8.81 1.49
N ARG A 262 -13.94 -9.17 1.34
CA ARG A 262 -13.47 -10.49 0.87
C ARG A 262 -13.04 -11.33 2.07
N ASP A 263 -13.58 -12.52 2.22
CA ASP A 263 -13.07 -13.48 3.21
C ASP A 263 -11.66 -13.98 2.80
N LEU A 264 -11.04 -14.81 3.65
CA LEU A 264 -9.70 -15.33 3.41
C LEU A 264 -9.55 -16.08 2.08
N GLU A 265 -10.59 -16.77 1.62
CA GLU A 265 -10.53 -17.53 0.35
C GLU A 265 -10.67 -16.58 -0.83
N ASP A 266 -11.66 -15.69 -0.79
CA ASP A 266 -11.88 -14.70 -1.84
C ASP A 266 -10.73 -13.71 -1.99
N ASP A 267 -10.08 -13.32 -0.88
CA ASP A 267 -8.89 -12.47 -0.88
C ASP A 267 -7.69 -13.19 -1.50
N SER A 268 -7.50 -14.47 -1.19
CA SER A 268 -6.36 -15.25 -1.65
C SER A 268 -6.32 -15.51 -3.17
N VAL A 269 -7.45 -15.32 -3.86
CA VAL A 269 -7.54 -15.53 -5.32
C VAL A 269 -6.46 -14.76 -6.08
N CYS A 270 -6.17 -13.52 -5.68
CA CYS A 270 -5.17 -12.71 -6.37
C CYS A 270 -3.77 -13.33 -6.26
N ILE A 271 -3.31 -13.64 -5.04
CA ILE A 271 -1.95 -14.16 -4.86
C ILE A 271 -1.77 -15.57 -5.44
N VAL A 272 -2.83 -16.39 -5.45
CA VAL A 272 -2.85 -17.70 -6.14
C VAL A 272 -2.65 -17.51 -7.64
N GLN A 273 -3.41 -16.63 -8.29
CA GLN A 273 -3.26 -16.38 -9.72
C GLN A 273 -1.89 -15.76 -10.08
N LEU A 274 -1.32 -14.94 -9.20
CA LEU A 274 0.04 -14.43 -9.37
C LEU A 274 1.07 -15.56 -9.31
N HIS A 275 0.94 -16.51 -8.39
CA HIS A 275 1.78 -17.70 -8.36
C HIS A 275 1.63 -18.55 -9.62
N ASP A 276 0.40 -18.80 -10.07
CA ASP A 276 0.14 -19.55 -11.31
C ASP A 276 0.80 -18.86 -12.51
N PHE A 277 0.63 -17.55 -12.63
CA PHE A 277 1.29 -16.75 -13.67
C PHE A 277 2.82 -16.89 -13.62
N LEU A 278 3.44 -16.78 -12.44
CA LEU A 278 4.88 -16.97 -12.29
C LEU A 278 5.30 -18.39 -12.70
N ASN A 279 4.58 -19.42 -12.26
CA ASN A 279 4.87 -20.82 -12.60
C ASN A 279 4.79 -21.09 -14.10
N GLU A 280 3.80 -20.52 -14.79
CA GLU A 280 3.64 -20.62 -16.25
C GLU A 280 4.84 -20.05 -17.04
N LEU A 281 5.55 -19.06 -16.48
CA LEU A 281 6.76 -18.50 -17.10
C LEU A 281 7.95 -19.47 -17.05
N GLY A 282 7.87 -20.55 -16.26
CA GLY A 282 8.86 -21.64 -16.24
C GLY A 282 10.19 -21.30 -15.56
N TYR A 283 10.33 -20.13 -14.93
CA TYR A 283 11.58 -19.69 -14.29
C TYR A 283 11.75 -20.18 -12.84
N PHE A 284 10.68 -20.69 -12.21
CA PHE A 284 10.64 -20.92 -10.75
C PHE A 284 10.47 -22.38 -10.35
N ALA A 285 10.75 -23.32 -11.27
CA ALA A 285 10.82 -24.73 -10.94
C ALA A 285 12.13 -25.01 -10.17
N SER A 286 12.01 -25.26 -8.87
CA SER A 286 12.91 -26.11 -8.11
C SER A 286 12.14 -26.79 -6.99
#